data_AF-A0A7V9V5D3-F1
#
_entry.id   AF-A0A7V9V5D3-F1
#
_cell.length_a   1.000
_cell.length_b   1.000
_cell.length_c   1.000
_cell.angle_alpha   90.00
_cell.angle_beta   90.00
_cell.angle_gamma   90.00
#
_symmetry.space_group_name_H-M   'P 1'
#
loop_
_entity.id
_entity.type
_entity.pdbx_description
1 polymer ?
#
loop_
_entity_poly.entity_id
_entity_poly.type
_entity_poly.pdbx_seq_one_letter_code
_entity_poly.pdbx_strand_id
1 'polypeptide(L)' 'MPAKSKKQQMAAGAALAAKRGEMPKKALKGASKSMASSMSEKQLEELAHTKRKSLPKRAGGAKSPAKSSSKKKS' A
#
# COMPACT_ATOMS: atom_id res chain seq x y z
N MET A 1 -9.61 5.28 -10.46
CA MET A 1 -8.92 4.52 -9.40
C MET A 1 -7.53 5.14 -9.19
N PRO A 2 -7.12 5.53 -7.97
CA PRO A 2 -5.85 6.23 -7.76
C PRO A 2 -4.67 5.27 -7.97
N ALA A 3 -3.52 5.82 -8.39
CA ALA A 3 -2.30 5.07 -8.65
C ALA A 3 -1.88 4.19 -7.46
N LYS A 4 -1.55 2.93 -7.76
CA LYS A 4 -1.00 1.94 -6.84
C LYS A 4 0.09 2.61 -6.00
N SER A 5 -0.08 2.72 -4.68
CA SER A 5 0.92 3.38 -3.83
C SER A 5 2.00 2.39 -3.37
N LYS A 6 3.19 2.89 -3.02
CA LYS A 6 4.27 2.04 -2.46
C LYS A 6 3.83 1.22 -1.24
N LYS A 7 2.89 1.75 -0.43
CA LYS A 7 2.29 1.04 0.71
C LYS A 7 1.42 -0.14 0.27
N GLN A 8 0.62 0.03 -0.78
CA GLN A 8 -0.20 -1.06 -1.34
C GLN A 8 0.66 -2.15 -1.97
N GLN A 9 1.76 -1.80 -2.65
CA GLN A 9 2.69 -2.80 -3.19
C GLN A 9 3.33 -3.64 -2.08
N MET A 10 3.75 -3.00 -0.99
CA MET A 10 4.27 -3.71 0.19
C MET A 10 3.19 -4.61 0.83
N ALA A 11 1.96 -4.10 0.96
CA ALA A 11 0.84 -4.88 1.47
C ALA A 11 0.50 -6.07 0.57
N ALA A 12 0.58 -5.89 -0.75
CA ALA A 12 0.38 -6.95 -1.73
C ALA A 12 1.44 -8.06 -1.60
N GLY A 13 2.71 -7.70 -1.45
CA GLY A 13 3.78 -8.66 -1.23
C GLY A 13 3.59 -9.49 0.06
N ALA A 14 3.24 -8.83 1.17
CA ALA A 14 2.95 -9.54 2.42
C ALA A 14 1.72 -10.45 2.30
N ALA A 15 0.67 -9.98 1.63
CA ALA A 15 -0.53 -10.77 1.36
C ALA A 15 -0.24 -11.99 0.47
N LEU A 16 0.65 -11.84 -0.53
CA LEU A 16 1.08 -12.92 -1.42
C LEU A 16 1.85 -14.00 -0.65
N ALA A 17 2.82 -13.60 0.17
CA ALA A 17 3.58 -14.53 1.02
C ALA A 17 2.65 -15.33 1.95
N ALA A 18 1.64 -14.67 2.53
CA ALA A 18 0.66 -15.34 3.38
C ALA A 18 -0.31 -16.25 2.62
N LYS A 19 -0.52 -16.03 1.32
CA LYS A 19 -1.27 -16.94 0.46
C LYS A 19 -0.46 -18.17 0.07
N ARG A 20 0.83 -18.00 -0.19
CA ARG A 20 1.78 -19.09 -0.50
C ARG A 20 2.16 -19.94 0.71
N GLY A 21 1.78 -19.52 1.91
CA GLY A 21 2.08 -20.24 3.15
C GLY A 21 3.44 -19.90 3.77
N GLU A 22 4.18 -18.94 3.19
CA GLU A 22 5.47 -18.49 3.72
C GLU A 22 5.32 -17.66 5.01
N MET A 23 4.14 -17.06 5.21
CA MET A 23 3.80 -16.26 6.40
C MET A 23 2.42 -16.64 6.95
N PRO A 24 2.24 -16.69 8.28
CA PRO A 24 0.91 -16.89 8.86
C PRO A 24 -0.01 -15.70 8.57
N LYS A 25 -1.25 -15.95 8.11
CA LYS A 25 -2.29 -14.91 7.90
C LYS A 25 -2.55 -14.04 9.13
N LYS A 26 -2.29 -14.57 10.33
CA LYS A 26 -2.40 -13.85 11.61
C LYS A 26 -1.37 -12.72 11.74
N ALA A 27 -0.23 -12.78 11.04
CA ALA A 27 0.79 -11.74 11.04
C ALA A 27 0.43 -10.54 10.14
N LEU A 28 -0.55 -10.70 9.23
CA LEU A 28 -1.02 -9.63 8.35
C LEU A 28 -1.79 -8.57 9.15
N LYS A 29 -1.58 -7.29 8.81
CA LYS A 29 -2.22 -6.14 9.47
C LYS A 29 -2.72 -5.11 8.46
N GLY A 30 -3.87 -4.53 8.74
CA GLY A 30 -4.48 -3.49 7.90
C GLY A 30 -4.72 -3.97 6.47
N ALA A 31 -4.21 -3.21 5.48
CA ALA A 31 -4.44 -3.47 4.07
C ALA A 31 -3.98 -4.86 3.61
N SER A 32 -2.87 -5.40 4.12
CA SER A 32 -2.38 -6.72 3.69
C SER A 32 -3.33 -7.85 4.09
N LYS A 33 -4.03 -7.71 5.22
CA LYS A 33 -5.05 -8.68 5.67
C LYS A 33 -6.26 -8.68 4.74
N SER A 34 -6.80 -7.49 4.45
CA SER A 34 -7.92 -7.35 3.50
C SER A 34 -7.54 -7.81 2.09
N MET A 35 -6.32 -7.50 1.63
CA MET A 35 -5.83 -7.92 0.33
C MET A 35 -5.67 -9.44 0.23
N ALA A 36 -5.16 -10.11 1.27
CA ALA A 36 -5.05 -11.57 1.28
C ALA A 36 -6.41 -12.28 1.25
N SER A 37 -7.44 -11.68 1.84
CA SER A 37 -8.80 -12.21 1.87
C SER A 37 -9.59 -11.93 0.59
N SER A 38 -9.43 -10.76 -0.02
CA SER A 38 -10.29 -10.30 -1.12
C SER A 38 -9.67 -10.38 -2.51
N MET A 39 -8.35 -10.54 -2.65
CA MET A 39 -7.68 -10.64 -3.95
C MET A 39 -7.14 -12.04 -4.23
N SER A 40 -7.05 -12.40 -5.51
CA SER A 40 -6.44 -13.66 -5.97
C SER A 40 -4.91 -13.61 -5.86
N GLU A 41 -4.25 -14.77 -5.88
CA GLU A 41 -2.78 -14.83 -5.81
C GLU A 41 -2.14 -14.05 -6.97
N LYS A 42 -2.62 -14.25 -8.19
CA LYS A 42 -2.16 -13.55 -9.40
C LYS A 42 -2.33 -12.02 -9.29
N GLN A 43 -3.45 -11.55 -8.74
CA GLN A 43 -3.68 -10.11 -8.54
C GLN A 43 -2.67 -9.52 -7.52
N LEU A 44 -2.39 -10.23 -6.44
CA LEU A 44 -1.40 -9.81 -5.45
C LEU A 44 0.01 -9.81 -6.03
N GLU A 45 0.34 -10.79 -6.87
CA GLU A 45 1.60 -10.90 -7.57
C GLU A 45 1.82 -9.74 -8.55
N GLU A 46 0.83 -9.42 -9.39
CA GLU A 46 0.89 -8.26 -10.28
C GLU A 46 1.10 -6.96 -9.49
N LEU A 47 0.39 -6.79 -8.38
CA LEU A 47 0.54 -5.61 -7.52
C LEU A 47 1.92 -5.55 -6.87
N ALA A 48 2.45 -6.68 -6.38
CA ALA A 48 3.76 -6.79 -5.77
C ALA A 48 4.91 -6.56 -6.79
N HIS A 49 4.77 -7.08 -8.02
CA HIS A 49 5.76 -6.98 -9.09
C HIS A 49 5.73 -5.65 -9.86
N THR A 50 4.74 -4.78 -9.62
CA THR A 50 4.70 -3.46 -10.28
C THR A 50 6.00 -2.66 -10.06
N LYS A 51 6.58 -2.11 -11.13
CA LYS A 51 7.84 -1.35 -11.06
C LYS A 51 7.68 -0.10 -10.17
N ARG A 52 8.40 -0.10 -9.03
CA ARG A 52 8.43 0.99 -8.02
C ARG A 52 8.76 2.39 -8.56
N LYS A 53 9.36 2.50 -9.74
CA LYS A 53 10.05 3.72 -10.20
C LYS A 53 9.12 4.83 -10.68
N SER A 54 7.83 4.55 -10.91
CA SER A 54 6.81 5.54 -11.35
C SER A 54 5.62 5.68 -10.40
N LEU A 55 5.61 5.00 -9.24
CA LEU A 55 4.44 4.99 -8.35
C LEU A 55 4.53 6.10 -7.29
N PRO A 56 3.49 6.94 -7.14
CA PRO A 56 3.46 7.97 -6.11
C PRO A 56 3.46 7.35 -4.71
N LYS A 57 4.09 8.05 -3.76
CA LYS A 57 4.25 7.61 -2.36
C LYS A 57 2.90 7.49 -1.62
N ARG A 58 1.83 8.11 -2.15
CA ARG A 58 0.45 8.09 -1.61
C ARG A 58 -0.55 7.93 -2.76
N ALA A 59 -1.61 7.15 -2.51
CA ALA A 59 -2.73 7.00 -3.44
C ALA A 59 -3.65 8.22 -3.29
N GLY A 60 -3.37 9.28 -4.05
CA GLY A 60 -4.23 10.45 -4.11
C GLY A 60 -3.45 11.76 -4.30
N GLY A 61 -3.52 12.29 -5.52
CA GLY A 61 -3.52 13.74 -5.78
C GLY A 61 -2.21 14.50 -5.65
N ALA A 62 -1.94 15.32 -6.65
CA ALA A 62 -0.93 16.37 -6.61
C ALA A 62 -1.08 17.30 -5.40
N LYS A 63 0.05 17.88 -4.95
CA LYS A 63 0.20 19.06 -4.08
C LYS A 63 -0.86 19.26 -2.98
N SER A 64 -0.54 18.92 -1.74
CA SER A 64 -1.09 19.65 -0.58
C SER A 64 0.02 20.53 -0.01
N PRO A 65 -0.18 21.87 0.09
CA PRO A 65 0.84 22.77 0.58
C PRO A 65 1.12 22.46 2.05
N ALA A 66 2.38 22.63 2.43
CA ALA A 66 2.82 22.57 3.81
C ALA A 66 1.90 23.45 4.67
N LYS A 67 1.35 22.88 5.74
CA LYS A 67 0.83 23.66 6.86
C LYS A 67 1.98 24.52 7.38
N SER A 68 2.06 25.78 6.96
CA SER A 68 2.78 26.80 7.70
C SER A 68 1.95 27.12 8.94
N SER A 69 2.49 26.70 10.07
CA SER A 69 2.09 27.14 11.39
C SER A 69 2.33 28.65 11.52
N SER A 70 1.34 29.48 11.22
CA SER A 70 1.32 30.87 11.68
C SER A 70 0.81 30.90 13.12
N LYS A 71 1.76 30.78 14.04
CA LYS A 71 1.59 31.03 15.48
C LYS A 71 1.24 32.51 15.64
N LYS A 72 -0.06 32.84 15.66
CA LYS A 72 -0.55 34.16 16.07
C LYS A 72 -0.41 34.25 17.59
N LYS A 73 0.60 34.96 18.07
CA LYS A 73 0.71 35.44 19.45
C LYS A 73 1.33 36.83 19.43
N SER A 74 0.47 37.84 19.42
CA SER A 74 0.69 39.20 19.91
C SER A 74 -0.58 39.61 20.63
#